data_AF-A0A938LLY8-F1
#
_entry.id   AF-A0A938LLY8-F1
#
_cell.length_a   1.000
_cell.length_b   1.000
_cell.length_c   1.000
_cell.angle_alpha   90.00
_cell.angle_beta   90.00
_cell.angle_gamma   90.00
#
_symmetry.space_group_name_H-M   'P 1'
#
loop_
_entity.id
_entity.type
_entity.pdbx_description
1 polymer ?
#
loop_
_entity_poly.entity_id
_entity_poly.type
_entity_poly.pdbx_seq_one_letter_code
_entity_poly.pdbx_strand_id
1 'polypeptide(L)'
;MRRAEHTLHWLSLPEADGDKTVLSQGRSWMFLHTLLPQEAEIVLRGGPDQEAWGHPLEPTAQYNHLTDRRLRPPICPWRIEVGAGTPNAKQGVGDPDPSTAARSLFLHVFEIADEQVQQPTSVQLVPPAGVNIADRWQVRFHATGELTGTVNGRPLATTVRIESQYP
;
A
#
# COMPACT_ATOMS: atom_id res chain seq x y z
N MET A 1 -2.42 11.86 -7.73
CA MET A 1 -3.04 10.75 -6.97
C MET A 1 -4.48 11.14 -6.63
N ARG A 2 -5.42 10.22 -6.67
CA ARG A 2 -6.85 10.44 -6.40
C ARG A 2 -7.41 9.29 -5.57
N ARG A 3 -8.37 9.57 -4.69
CA ARG A 3 -9.02 8.60 -3.80
C ARG A 3 -10.52 8.50 -4.13
N ALA A 4 -11.04 7.27 -4.16
CA ALA A 4 -12.46 6.96 -4.18
C ALA A 4 -12.72 5.81 -3.19
N GLU A 5 -13.45 6.08 -2.11
CA GLU A 5 -13.73 5.12 -1.03
C GLU A 5 -12.48 4.34 -0.56
N HIS A 6 -12.37 3.06 -0.98
CA HIS A 6 -11.31 2.09 -0.65
C HIS A 6 -10.26 1.90 -1.75
N THR A 7 -10.39 2.64 -2.85
CA THR A 7 -9.46 2.60 -3.97
C THR A 7 -8.69 3.90 -4.07
N LEU A 8 -7.38 3.77 -4.20
CA LEU A 8 -6.47 4.87 -4.46
C LEU A 8 -5.79 4.65 -5.80
N HIS A 9 -5.67 5.68 -6.63
CA HIS A 9 -4.98 5.56 -7.91
C HIS A 9 -4.05 6.73 -8.21
N TRP A 10 -2.96 6.43 -8.90
CA TRP A 10 -1.99 7.41 -9.35
C TRP A 10 -1.34 6.96 -10.64
N LEU A 11 -0.87 7.95 -11.39
CA LEU A 11 -0.11 7.71 -12.59
C LEU A 11 1.33 7.42 -12.18
N SER A 12 1.85 6.27 -12.57
CA SER A 12 3.25 5.91 -12.43
C SER A 12 4.04 6.55 -13.56
N LEU A 13 5.05 7.34 -13.20
CA LEU A 13 5.89 8.10 -14.11
C LEU A 13 7.34 7.68 -13.89
N PRO A 14 8.04 7.18 -14.93
CA PRO A 14 9.48 6.90 -14.87
C PRO A 14 10.30 8.08 -14.32
N GLU A 15 9.87 9.31 -14.61
CA GLU A 15 10.52 10.54 -14.17
C GLU A 15 10.44 10.79 -12.66
N ALA A 16 9.52 10.11 -11.95
CA ALA A 16 9.40 10.22 -10.49
C ALA A 16 10.59 9.58 -9.76
N ASP A 17 11.34 8.69 -10.42
CA ASP A 17 12.55 8.06 -9.88
C ASP A 17 13.81 8.93 -10.02
N GLY A 18 13.67 10.21 -10.36
CA GLY A 18 14.74 11.20 -10.42
C GLY A 18 15.78 10.91 -11.51
N ASP A 19 17.05 11.28 -11.27
CA ASP A 19 18.10 11.29 -12.31
C ASP A 19 18.64 9.91 -12.71
N LYS A 20 18.00 8.81 -12.33
CA LYS A 20 18.40 7.46 -12.74
C LYS A 20 17.67 7.04 -14.01
N THR A 21 18.38 6.37 -14.92
CA THR A 21 17.75 5.59 -15.97
C THR A 21 16.98 4.44 -15.33
N VAL A 22 15.65 4.52 -15.35
CA VAL A 22 14.79 3.42 -14.92
C VAL A 22 14.54 2.44 -16.06
N LEU A 23 14.28 1.19 -15.70
CA LEU A 23 13.95 0.13 -16.67
C LEU A 23 12.52 0.25 -17.19
N SER A 24 11.65 0.99 -16.49
CA SER A 24 10.28 1.28 -16.92
C SER A 24 10.27 2.27 -18.07
N GLN A 25 9.44 2.00 -19.07
CA GLN A 25 9.18 2.91 -20.20
C GLN A 25 7.68 3.18 -20.30
N GLY A 26 7.31 4.43 -20.58
CA GLY A 26 5.92 4.84 -20.72
C GLY A 26 5.23 5.11 -19.37
N ARG A 27 3.93 5.38 -19.44
CA ARG A 27 3.08 5.75 -18.29
C ARG A 27 2.10 4.62 -18.02
N SER A 28 1.84 4.34 -16.75
CA SER A 28 0.86 3.33 -16.34
C SER A 28 0.02 3.84 -15.19
N TRP A 29 -1.23 3.41 -15.10
CA TRP A 29 -2.00 3.60 -13.89
C TRP A 29 -1.62 2.54 -12.86
N MET A 30 -1.49 2.98 -11.62
CA MET A 30 -1.49 2.11 -10.46
C MET A 30 -2.79 2.31 -9.70
N PHE A 31 -3.46 1.22 -9.38
CA PHE A 31 -4.63 1.19 -8.51
C PHE A 31 -4.29 0.34 -7.27
N LEU A 32 -4.49 0.91 -6.09
CA LEU A 32 -4.42 0.24 -4.81
C LEU A 32 -5.83 0.02 -4.29
N HIS A 33 -6.23 -1.23 -4.16
CA HIS A 33 -7.46 -1.65 -3.51
C HIS A 33 -7.16 -2.06 -2.07
N THR A 34 -7.72 -1.36 -1.10
CA THR A 34 -7.62 -1.72 0.33
C THR A 34 -8.85 -2.51 0.74
N LEU A 35 -8.65 -3.81 0.99
CA LEU A 35 -9.74 -4.76 1.31
C LEU A 35 -9.86 -5.01 2.81
N LEU A 36 -8.73 -4.98 3.52
CA LEU A 36 -8.68 -5.08 4.97
C LEU A 36 -7.73 -4.04 5.57
N PRO A 37 -8.07 -3.49 6.76
CA PRO A 37 -9.41 -3.61 7.38
C PRO A 37 -10.49 -2.94 6.52
N GLN A 38 -11.74 -3.37 6.67
CA GLN A 38 -12.84 -2.80 5.87
C GLN A 38 -13.01 -1.29 6.13
N GLU A 39 -12.76 -0.83 7.35
CA GLU A 39 -12.80 0.59 7.74
C GLU A 39 -11.40 1.21 7.82
N ALA A 40 -10.50 0.81 6.91
CA ALA A 40 -9.14 1.33 6.90
C ALA A 40 -9.08 2.86 6.73
N GLU A 41 -8.19 3.49 7.51
CA GLU A 41 -7.84 4.89 7.31
C GLU A 41 -6.72 4.97 6.27
N ILE A 42 -6.97 5.71 5.18
CA ILE A 42 -5.97 5.92 4.12
C ILE A 42 -5.55 7.39 4.12
N VAL A 43 -4.28 7.64 4.40
CA VAL A 43 -3.69 8.98 4.42
C VAL A 43 -2.64 9.11 3.33
N LEU A 44 -2.70 10.22 2.59
CA LEU A 44 -1.70 10.59 1.60
C LEU A 44 -0.79 11.65 2.21
N ARG A 45 0.52 11.41 2.19
CA ARG A 45 1.51 12.36 2.72
C ARG A 45 2.59 12.61 1.72
N GLY A 46 3.05 13.86 1.65
CA GLY A 46 4.05 14.28 0.69
C GLY A 46 3.61 15.50 -0.10
N GLY A 47 4.32 15.73 -1.20
CA GLY A 47 4.27 16.98 -1.94
C GLY A 47 5.24 18.02 -1.37
N PRO A 48 5.27 19.22 -1.99
CA PRO A 48 6.17 20.28 -1.59
C PRO A 48 6.15 20.52 -0.08
N ASP A 49 7.32 20.51 0.53
CA ASP A 49 7.55 20.74 1.97
C ASP A 49 7.06 19.63 2.91
N GLN A 50 6.66 18.46 2.41
CA GLN A 50 6.18 17.32 3.23
C GLN A 50 6.79 15.97 2.84
N GLU A 51 7.86 15.99 2.04
CA GLU A 51 8.45 14.79 1.46
C GLU A 51 9.16 13.91 2.50
N ALA A 52 9.65 14.48 3.62
CA ALA A 52 10.30 13.74 4.70
C ALA A 52 9.61 13.92 6.05
N TRP A 53 8.29 13.78 6.08
CA TRP A 53 7.53 13.72 7.32
C TRP A 53 7.79 12.42 8.09
N GLY A 54 8.30 12.47 9.31
CA GLY A 54 8.79 11.27 10.01
C GLY A 54 7.89 10.63 11.06
N HIS A 55 6.87 11.32 11.60
CA HIS A 55 5.92 10.69 12.53
C HIS A 55 4.45 10.90 12.10
N PRO A 56 3.68 9.84 11.82
CA PRO A 56 2.36 9.95 11.19
C PRO A 56 1.33 10.72 12.04
N LEU A 57 1.48 10.77 13.36
CA LEU A 57 0.54 11.46 14.26
C LEU A 57 1.06 12.81 14.78
N GLU A 58 2.26 13.24 14.39
CA GLU A 58 2.85 14.50 14.86
C GLU A 58 3.06 15.47 13.69
N PRO A 59 2.15 16.47 13.54
CA PRO A 59 2.24 17.60 12.59
C PRO A 59 3.61 18.24 12.40
N THR A 60 4.40 18.30 13.46
CA THR A 60 5.67 19.04 13.48
C THR A 60 6.89 18.16 13.20
N ALA A 61 6.73 16.84 13.06
CA ALA A 61 7.82 15.89 12.84
C ALA A 61 8.28 15.88 11.36
N GLN A 62 8.72 17.03 10.87
CA GLN A 62 9.17 17.25 9.50
C GLN A 62 10.70 17.25 9.42
N TYR A 63 11.25 16.29 8.68
CA TYR A 63 12.70 16.07 8.56
C TYR A 63 13.20 16.38 7.15
N ASN A 64 12.74 17.50 6.57
CA ASN A 64 13.21 18.01 5.27
C ASN A 64 14.63 18.59 5.37
N HIS A 65 15.56 17.84 5.97
CA HIS A 65 16.96 18.21 6.01
C HIS A 65 17.54 18.11 4.59
N LEU A 66 17.97 19.24 4.05
CA LEU A 66 18.72 19.29 2.80
C LEU A 66 20.14 18.79 3.07
N THR A 67 20.40 17.55 2.66
CA THR A 67 21.75 16.95 2.67
C THR A 67 22.21 16.70 1.23
N ASP A 68 23.51 16.60 0.99
CA ASP A 68 24.12 16.41 -0.34
C ASP A 68 23.59 15.17 -1.11
N ARG A 69 22.87 14.28 -0.44
CA ARG A 69 22.27 13.07 -1.03
C ARG A 69 20.74 13.08 -1.06
N ARG A 70 20.08 14.14 -0.61
CA ARG A 70 18.61 14.23 -0.50
C ARG A 70 17.90 14.03 -1.85
N LEU A 71 18.52 14.50 -2.93
CA LEU A 71 17.99 14.41 -4.30
C LEU A 71 18.41 13.11 -5.02
N ARG A 72 19.14 12.21 -4.35
CA ARG A 72 19.53 10.94 -4.98
C ARG A 72 18.35 9.97 -4.97
N PRO A 73 18.08 9.29 -6.10
CA PRO A 73 17.00 8.31 -6.17
C PRO A 73 17.15 7.07 -5.26
N PRO A 74 16.03 6.49 -4.78
CA PRO A 74 14.65 6.85 -5.13
C PRO A 74 14.20 8.13 -4.38
N ILE A 75 13.68 9.10 -5.13
CA ILE A 75 13.02 10.27 -4.54
C ILE A 75 11.58 9.83 -4.30
N CYS A 76 11.17 9.74 -3.03
CA CYS A 76 9.80 9.38 -2.66
C CYS A 76 9.07 10.64 -2.18
N PRO A 77 8.56 11.49 -3.10
CA PRO A 77 7.91 12.74 -2.72
C PRO A 77 6.54 12.50 -2.09
N TRP A 78 5.97 11.30 -2.24
CA TRP A 78 4.67 10.92 -1.72
C TRP A 78 4.71 9.52 -1.14
N ARG A 79 4.00 9.31 -0.03
CA ARG A 79 3.73 7.99 0.53
C ARG A 79 2.24 7.82 0.83
N ILE A 80 1.82 6.57 0.83
CA ILE A 80 0.48 6.15 1.20
C ILE A 80 0.61 5.44 2.54
N GLU A 81 -0.14 5.90 3.53
CA GLU A 81 -0.23 5.24 4.83
C GLU A 81 -1.61 4.62 4.96
N VAL A 82 -1.66 3.36 5.40
CA VAL A 82 -2.91 2.68 5.71
C VAL A 82 -2.90 2.27 7.18
N GLY A 83 -3.80 2.88 7.95
CA GLY A 83 -4.04 2.57 9.35
C GLY A 83 -5.22 1.62 9.52
N ALA A 84 -5.28 0.93 10.66
CA ALA A 84 -6.32 -0.06 10.91
C ALA A 84 -7.76 0.52 11.00
N GLY A 85 -7.87 1.86 11.03
CA GLY A 85 -9.09 2.54 11.42
C GLY A 85 -9.35 2.31 12.91
N THR A 86 -9.63 3.38 13.65
CA THR A 86 -10.18 3.23 15.00
C THR A 86 -11.67 3.52 14.93
N PRO A 87 -12.53 2.70 15.56
CA PRO A 87 -13.92 3.11 15.75
C PRO A 87 -14.06 4.37 16.61
N ASN A 88 -13.02 4.85 17.31
CA ASN A 88 -13.10 5.95 18.29
C ASN A 88 -11.79 6.73 18.59
N ALA A 89 -10.92 7.07 17.61
CA ALA A 89 -9.73 7.94 17.90
C ALA A 89 -10.05 9.39 18.32
N LYS A 90 -11.33 9.74 18.54
CA LYS A 90 -11.74 11.03 19.13
C LYS A 90 -12.08 11.00 20.62
N GLN A 91 -11.87 9.89 21.33
CA GLN A 91 -12.04 9.90 22.80
C GLN A 91 -10.82 9.30 23.48
N GLY A 92 -10.21 10.10 24.37
CA GLY A 92 -9.02 9.80 25.14
C GLY A 92 -9.22 8.64 26.12
N VAL A 93 -9.29 7.43 25.58
CA VAL A 93 -9.21 6.18 26.31
C VAL A 93 -7.79 5.67 26.08
N GLY A 94 -7.05 5.45 27.17
CA GLY A 94 -5.63 5.09 27.14
C GLY A 94 -5.34 3.86 26.28
N ASP A 95 -4.06 3.71 25.93
CA ASP A 95 -3.57 2.62 25.10
C ASP A 95 -4.19 1.28 25.54
N PRO A 96 -4.89 0.56 24.65
CA PRO A 96 -5.43 -0.74 24.99
C PRO A 96 -4.28 -1.66 25.39
N ASP A 97 -4.49 -2.49 26.40
CA ASP A 97 -3.52 -3.49 26.85
C ASP A 97 -3.03 -4.30 25.62
N PRO A 98 -1.73 -4.23 25.26
CA PRO A 98 -1.20 -4.86 24.05
C PRO A 98 -1.35 -6.39 24.08
N SER A 99 -1.61 -6.99 25.24
CA SER A 99 -1.93 -8.42 25.36
C SER A 99 -3.36 -8.78 24.94
N THR A 100 -4.23 -7.78 24.78
CA THR A 100 -5.66 -7.93 24.40
C THR A 100 -6.01 -7.28 23.07
N ALA A 101 -5.10 -6.48 22.50
CA ALA A 101 -5.30 -5.83 21.22
C ALA A 101 -5.42 -6.89 20.10
N ALA A 102 -6.61 -6.97 19.49
CA ALA A 102 -6.83 -7.82 18.33
C ALA A 102 -5.84 -7.43 17.22
N ARG A 103 -5.15 -8.42 16.64
CA ARG A 103 -4.24 -8.19 15.51
C ARG A 103 -5.04 -7.62 14.33
N SER A 104 -4.60 -6.48 13.81
CA SER A 104 -5.15 -5.94 12.56
C SER A 104 -4.53 -6.68 11.38
N LEU A 105 -5.38 -7.14 10.46
CA LEU A 105 -4.96 -7.75 9.20
C LEU A 105 -5.11 -6.73 8.08
N PHE A 106 -4.09 -6.68 7.22
CA PHE A 106 -4.05 -5.80 6.06
C PHE A 106 -4.03 -6.63 4.80
N LEU A 107 -4.90 -6.27 3.86
CA LEU A 107 -4.98 -6.94 2.57
C LEU A 107 -5.17 -5.90 1.48
N HIS A 108 -4.16 -5.82 0.62
CA HIS A 108 -4.09 -4.88 -0.48
C HIS A 108 -3.94 -5.62 -1.81
N VAL A 109 -4.56 -5.09 -2.85
CA VAL A 109 -4.31 -5.50 -4.23
C VAL A 109 -3.77 -4.31 -4.99
N PHE A 110 -2.57 -4.47 -5.55
CA PHE A 110 -1.98 -3.52 -6.49
C PHE A 110 -2.28 -4.00 -7.91
N GLU A 111 -2.94 -3.15 -8.68
CA GLU A 111 -3.24 -3.36 -10.09
C GLU A 111 -2.46 -2.35 -10.92
N ILE A 112 -1.69 -2.84 -11.89
CA ILE A 112 -0.96 -2.04 -12.87
C ILE A 112 -1.71 -2.16 -14.19
N ALA A 113 -2.04 -1.02 -14.80
CA ALA A 113 -2.79 -0.96 -16.04
C ALA A 113 -2.20 0.08 -17.01
N ASP A 114 -2.51 -0.09 -18.30
CA ASP A 114 -2.15 0.90 -19.31
C ASP A 114 -2.81 2.26 -19.02
N GLU A 115 -2.17 3.35 -19.47
CA GLU A 115 -2.65 4.73 -19.22
C GLU A 115 -4.08 4.98 -19.72
N GLN A 116 -4.56 4.25 -20.75
CA GLN A 116 -5.91 4.44 -21.28
C GLN A 116 -7.01 3.85 -20.38
N VAL A 117 -6.67 2.98 -19.43
CA VAL A 117 -7.64 2.33 -18.55
C VAL A 117 -8.25 3.36 -17.60
N GLN A 118 -9.58 3.52 -17.69
CA GLN A 118 -10.32 4.54 -16.95
C GLN A 118 -10.84 4.07 -15.59
N GLN A 119 -10.98 2.75 -15.41
CA GLN A 119 -11.56 2.14 -14.21
C GLN A 119 -10.76 0.90 -13.84
N PRO A 120 -10.50 0.67 -12.54
CA PRO A 120 -9.81 -0.53 -12.10
C PRO A 120 -10.65 -1.78 -12.31
N THR A 121 -10.00 -2.93 -12.27
CA THR A 121 -10.63 -4.23 -12.24
C THR A 121 -11.45 -4.39 -10.95
N SER A 122 -12.60 -5.09 -11.03
CA SER A 122 -13.38 -5.43 -9.84
C SER A 122 -12.59 -6.37 -8.92
N VAL A 123 -12.43 -5.97 -7.65
CA VAL A 123 -11.76 -6.75 -6.61
C VAL A 123 -12.72 -6.94 -5.45
N GLN A 124 -12.88 -8.18 -4.99
CA GLN A 124 -13.80 -8.51 -3.91
C GLN A 124 -13.10 -9.31 -2.82
N LEU A 125 -13.25 -8.88 -1.58
CA LEU A 125 -12.86 -9.65 -0.42
C LEU A 125 -13.74 -10.90 -0.29
N VAL A 126 -13.13 -12.05 -0.07
CA VAL A 126 -13.79 -13.31 0.26
C VAL A 126 -13.37 -13.70 1.68
N PRO A 127 -14.26 -13.59 2.69
CA PRO A 127 -13.92 -13.99 4.04
C PRO A 127 -13.52 -15.48 4.14
N PRO A 128 -12.66 -15.86 5.09
CA PRO A 128 -12.01 -15.01 6.10
C PRO A 128 -10.72 -14.33 5.61
N ALA A 129 -10.09 -14.83 4.54
CA ALA A 129 -8.78 -14.34 4.06
C ALA A 129 -8.59 -14.68 2.58
N GLY A 130 -9.40 -14.10 1.70
CA GLY A 130 -9.35 -14.38 0.26
C GLY A 130 -9.75 -13.19 -0.57
N VAL A 131 -9.42 -13.24 -1.86
CA VAL A 131 -9.75 -12.21 -2.84
C VAL A 131 -10.20 -12.86 -4.14
N ASN A 132 -11.27 -12.34 -4.73
CA ASN A 132 -11.59 -12.56 -6.14
C ASN A 132 -11.19 -11.30 -6.93
N ILE A 133 -10.39 -11.47 -7.98
CA ILE A 133 -9.96 -10.39 -8.88
C ILE A 133 -10.55 -10.68 -10.25
N ALA A 134 -11.51 -9.84 -10.64
CA ALA A 134 -12.45 -10.11 -11.72
C ALA A 134 -13.08 -11.50 -11.58
N ASP A 135 -13.50 -12.07 -12.72
CA ASP A 135 -13.94 -13.45 -12.85
C ASP A 135 -12.78 -14.41 -13.20
N ARG A 136 -11.53 -13.99 -12.95
CA ARG A 136 -10.33 -14.69 -13.45
C ARG A 136 -9.48 -15.31 -12.35
N TRP A 137 -9.30 -14.61 -11.24
CA TRP A 137 -8.37 -15.04 -10.19
C TRP A 137 -9.08 -15.17 -8.85
N GLN A 138 -8.89 -16.33 -8.23
CA GLN A 138 -9.33 -16.64 -6.88
C GLN A 138 -8.09 -16.87 -6.03
N VAL A 139 -7.74 -15.89 -5.21
CA VAL A 139 -6.62 -15.97 -4.27
C VAL A 139 -7.17 -16.29 -2.89
N ARG A 140 -6.61 -17.29 -2.21
CA ARG A 140 -7.01 -17.69 -0.86
C ARG A 140 -5.77 -17.80 0.00
N PHE A 141 -5.79 -17.20 1.17
CA PHE A 141 -4.76 -17.29 2.18
C PHE A 141 -5.26 -18.17 3.32
N HIS A 142 -4.33 -18.86 3.99
CA HIS A 142 -4.66 -19.43 5.28
C HIS A 142 -4.79 -18.30 6.32
N ALA A 143 -5.97 -18.19 6.93
CA ALA A 143 -6.24 -17.20 7.97
C ALA A 143 -5.45 -17.45 9.25
N THR A 144 -4.99 -18.68 9.47
CA THR A 144 -4.20 -19.14 10.61
C THR A 144 -3.19 -20.20 10.17
N GLY A 145 -2.12 -20.40 10.94
CA GLY A 145 -1.13 -21.44 10.68
C GLY A 145 -0.04 -20.99 9.71
N GLU A 146 0.30 -21.84 8.74
CA GLU A 146 1.40 -21.60 7.80
C GLU A 146 1.10 -20.44 6.85
N LEU A 147 2.15 -19.69 6.49
CA LEU A 147 2.10 -18.60 5.51
C LEU A 147 2.00 -19.16 4.08
N THR A 148 0.84 -19.74 3.75
CA THR A 148 0.56 -20.36 2.46
C THR A 148 -0.84 -20.00 1.98
N GLY A 149 -1.19 -20.47 0.78
CA GLY A 149 -2.46 -20.16 0.16
C GLY A 149 -2.64 -20.87 -1.17
N THR A 150 -3.64 -20.45 -1.93
CA THR A 150 -3.89 -20.94 -3.29
C THR A 150 -4.22 -19.80 -4.25
N VAL A 151 -3.91 -20.03 -5.52
CA VAL A 151 -4.40 -19.23 -6.65
C VAL A 151 -5.13 -20.16 -7.60
N ASN A 152 -6.42 -19.90 -7.83
CA ASN A 152 -7.31 -20.76 -8.63
C ASN A 152 -7.26 -22.24 -8.17
N GLY A 153 -7.25 -22.45 -6.85
CA GLY A 153 -7.20 -23.79 -6.24
C GLY A 153 -5.84 -24.48 -6.30
N ARG A 154 -4.81 -23.87 -6.91
CA ARG A 154 -3.45 -24.41 -6.96
C ARG A 154 -2.62 -23.80 -5.82
N PRO A 155 -1.78 -24.58 -5.11
CA PRO A 155 -0.94 -24.06 -4.04
C PRO A 155 -0.11 -22.86 -4.50
N LEU A 156 -0.11 -21.80 -3.70
CA LEU A 156 0.79 -20.66 -3.84
C LEU A 156 2.18 -21.11 -3.40
N ALA A 157 2.92 -21.75 -4.29
CA ALA A 157 4.34 -22.00 -4.08
C ALA A 157 5.11 -20.75 -4.51
N THR A 158 5.59 -19.95 -3.56
CA THR A 158 6.60 -18.94 -3.91
C THR A 158 7.65 -18.81 -2.83
N THR A 159 8.90 -18.89 -3.24
CA THR A 159 10.05 -18.45 -2.47
C THR A 159 10.41 -17.07 -2.98
N VAL A 160 10.07 -16.02 -2.23
CA VAL A 160 10.52 -14.66 -2.56
C VAL A 160 11.96 -14.51 -2.06
N ARG A 161 12.93 -14.55 -2.97
CA ARG A 161 14.34 -14.28 -2.65
C ARG A 161 14.56 -12.77 -2.68
N ILE A 162 14.61 -12.15 -1.51
CA ILE A 162 14.77 -10.69 -1.36
C ILE A 162 16.23 -10.26 -1.21
N GLU A 163 17.20 -11.17 -1.34
CA GLU A 163 18.60 -10.96 -0.95
C GLU A 163 19.38 -9.92 -1.79
N SER A 164 18.76 -9.29 -2.79
CA SER A 164 19.45 -8.40 -3.75
C SER A 164 18.74 -7.08 -4.06
N GLN A 165 17.75 -6.66 -3.27
CA GLN A 165 17.00 -5.44 -3.59
C GLN A 165 17.78 -4.13 -3.42
N TYR A 166 18.91 -4.12 -2.71
CA TYR A 166 19.78 -2.94 -2.60
C TYR A 166 21.26 -3.37 -2.59
N PRO A 167 22.09 -2.93 -3.56
CA PRO A 167 23.55 -3.07 -3.52
C PRO A 167 24.20 -2.12 -2.51
#